data_AF-A0A9X9M563-F1
#
_entry.id   AF-A0A9X9M563-F1
#
_cell.length_a   1.000
_cell.length_b   1.000
_cell.length_c   1.000
_cell.angle_alpha   90.00
_cell.angle_beta   90.00
_cell.angle_gamma   90.00
#
_symmetry.space_group_name_H-M   'P 1'
#
loop_
_entity.id
_entity.type
_entity.pdbx_description
1 polymer ?
#
loop_
_entity_poly.entity_id
_entity_poly.type
_entity_poly.pdbx_seq_one_letter_code
_entity_poly.pdbx_strand_id
1 'polypeptide(L)'
;MASTASEIIAFMVSISGWVLVSSTLPTDYWKVSTIDGTVITTATYWANLWKTCVTDSTGVSNCKDFPSMLALDGYIQACRGLMIAAVSLGFFGSIFALFGMKCTKVGGSDKAKAKIACLAGIVFILSGK
;
A
#
# COMPACT_ATOMS: atom_id res chain seq x y z
N MET A 1 -22.19 12.04 19.60
CA MET A 1 -22.38 10.88 18.69
C MET A 1 -21.94 11.34 17.30
N ALA A 2 -21.02 10.63 16.63
CA ALA A 2 -20.68 10.97 15.24
C ALA A 2 -21.92 10.81 14.36
N SER A 3 -22.16 11.79 13.49
CA SER A 3 -23.24 11.74 12.51
C SER A 3 -22.95 10.67 11.46
N THR A 4 -24.00 10.11 10.85
CA THR A 4 -23.86 9.16 9.73
C THR A 4 -23.04 9.73 8.57
N ALA A 5 -23.12 11.05 8.34
CA ALA A 5 -22.29 11.74 7.36
C ALA A 5 -20.78 11.61 7.67
N SER A 6 -20.38 11.74 8.94
CA SER A 6 -18.98 11.61 9.34
C SER A 6 -18.45 10.18 9.16
N GLU A 7 -19.28 9.15 9.41
CA GLU A 7 -18.90 7.74 9.18
C GLU A 7 -18.66 7.48 7.69
N ILE A 8 -19.52 8.00 6.81
CA ILE A 8 -19.40 7.83 5.36
C ILE A 8 -18.16 8.56 4.83
N ILE A 9 -17.92 9.80 5.25
CA ILE A 9 -16.74 10.57 4.82
C ILE A 9 -15.46 9.86 5.24
N ALA A 10 -15.39 9.40 6.50
CA ALA A 10 -14.23 8.64 6.99
C ALA A 10 -14.01 7.37 6.16
N PHE A 11 -15.07 6.61 5.87
CA PHE A 11 -14.99 5.43 5.03
C PHE A 11 -14.46 5.75 3.62
N MET A 12 -14.94 6.81 2.98
CA MET A 12 -14.47 7.23 1.65
C MET A 12 -12.98 7.59 1.65
N VAL A 13 -12.51 8.29 2.68
CA VAL A 13 -11.08 8.65 2.84
C VAL A 13 -10.23 7.41 3.09
N SER A 14 -10.68 6.47 3.92
CA SER A 14 -9.95 5.22 4.16
C SER A 14 -9.86 4.35 2.90
N ILE A 15 -10.94 4.29 2.10
CA ILE A 15 -10.96 3.55 0.82
C ILE A 15 -10.03 4.19 -0.21
N SER A 16 -10.05 5.52 -0.36
CA SER A 16 -9.15 6.20 -1.29
C SER A 16 -7.68 5.98 -0.89
N GLY A 17 -7.37 6.07 0.41
CA GLY A 17 -6.04 5.72 0.92
C GLY A 17 -5.65 4.26 0.66
N TRP A 18 -6.58 3.31 0.79
CA TRP A 18 -6.35 1.90 0.44
C TRP A 18 -6.02 1.70 -1.04
N VAL A 19 -6.76 2.36 -1.94
CA VAL A 19 -6.49 2.34 -3.39
C VAL A 19 -5.10 2.90 -3.69
N LEU A 20 -4.72 4.03 -3.08
CA LEU A 20 -3.40 4.65 -3.30
C LEU A 20 -2.25 3.74 -2.89
N VAL A 21 -2.29 3.12 -1.70
CA VAL A 21 -1.24 2.18 -1.27
C VAL A 21 -1.21 0.94 -2.15
N SER A 22 -2.36 0.43 -2.57
CA SER A 22 -2.43 -0.71 -3.50
C SER A 22 -1.79 -0.39 -4.84
N SER A 23 -1.95 0.84 -5.35
CA SER A 23 -1.30 1.30 -6.59
C SER A 23 0.22 1.52 -6.46
N THR A 24 0.73 1.69 -5.24
CA THR A 24 2.16 1.90 -4.98
C THR A 24 2.96 0.59 -5.10
N LEU A 25 2.34 -0.57 -4.85
CA LEU A 25 2.96 -1.90 -4.97
C LEU A 25 3.56 -2.20 -6.37
N PRO A 26 2.82 -1.98 -7.48
CA PRO A 26 3.35 -2.21 -8.83
C PRO A 26 4.12 -1.01 -9.42
N THR A 27 4.23 0.12 -8.71
CA THR A 27 4.90 1.31 -9.24
C THR A 27 6.37 1.03 -9.52
N ASP A 28 6.84 1.40 -10.71
CA ASP A 28 8.19 1.10 -11.19
C ASP A 28 9.29 1.92 -10.49
N TYR A 29 8.97 3.10 -9.96
CA TYR A 29 9.95 4.06 -9.44
C TYR A 29 9.93 4.18 -7.91
N TRP A 30 10.40 3.17 -7.20
CA TRP A 30 10.62 3.28 -5.74
C TRP A 30 11.98 3.85 -5.37
N LYS A 31 12.99 3.57 -6.19
CA LYS A 31 14.36 4.06 -6.03
C LYS A 31 14.90 4.40 -7.41
N VAL A 32 15.49 5.58 -7.55
CA VAL A 32 16.13 6.04 -8.79
C VAL A 32 17.55 6.47 -8.44
N SER A 33 18.53 6.09 -9.27
CA SER A 33 19.92 6.52 -9.12
C SER A 33 20.11 7.95 -9.62
N THR A 34 20.80 8.78 -8.84
CA THR A 34 21.27 10.10 -9.29
C THR A 34 22.61 9.96 -10.03
N ILE A 35 22.83 10.77 -11.07
CA ILE A 35 24.03 10.74 -11.93
C ILE A 35 25.18 11.54 -11.28
N ASP A 36 25.44 11.33 -9.98
CA ASP A 36 26.52 12.00 -9.27
C ASP A 36 27.74 11.08 -9.19
N GLY A 37 28.72 11.28 -10.08
CA GLY A 37 30.12 11.00 -9.74
C GLY A 37 30.96 10.05 -10.59
N THR A 38 30.44 9.30 -11.59
CA THR A 38 31.34 8.52 -12.47
C THR A 38 30.86 8.36 -13.90
N VAL A 39 31.58 9.05 -14.80
CA VAL A 39 31.35 9.25 -16.24
C VAL A 39 31.78 8.03 -17.07
N ILE A 40 31.42 6.80 -16.68
CA ILE A 40 31.80 5.61 -17.48
C ILE A 40 30.59 4.92 -18.13
N THR A 41 29.35 5.17 -17.69
CA THR A 41 28.14 4.79 -18.43
C THR A 41 27.00 5.73 -18.11
N THR A 42 26.46 6.41 -19.13
CA THR A 42 25.23 7.23 -19.10
C THR A 42 23.99 6.34 -18.95
N ALA A 43 23.90 5.61 -17.85
CA ALA A 43 22.83 4.66 -17.57
C ALA A 43 22.05 5.11 -16.32
N THR A 44 20.73 5.17 -16.43
CA THR A 44 19.82 5.50 -15.32
C THR A 44 19.28 4.20 -14.73
N TYR A 45 19.57 3.94 -13.45
CA TYR A 45 19.05 2.79 -12.73
C TYR A 45 17.79 3.18 -11.98
N TRP A 46 16.77 2.34 -12.08
CA TRP A 46 15.55 2.45 -11.28
C TRP A 46 15.14 1.07 -10.79
N ALA A 47 14.58 1.03 -9.59
CA ALA A 47 14.13 -0.21 -8.98
C ALA A 47 12.77 -0.01 -8.33
N ASN A 48 11.94 -1.05 -8.43
CA ASN A 48 10.74 -1.20 -7.61
C ASN A 48 10.96 -2.32 -6.57
N LEU A 49 9.90 -2.70 -5.87
CA LEU A 49 9.97 -3.80 -4.91
C LEU A 49 10.35 -5.14 -5.56
N TRP A 50 10.05 -5.36 -6.84
CA TRP A 50 10.03 -6.67 -7.52
C TRP A 50 11.17 -6.89 -8.52
N LYS A 51 11.62 -5.82 -9.18
CA LYS A 51 12.61 -5.83 -10.24
C LYS A 51 13.52 -4.59 -10.15
N THR A 52 14.69 -4.72 -10.75
CA THR A 52 15.61 -3.62 -11.02
C THR A 52 15.76 -3.45 -12.53
N CYS A 53 15.87 -2.22 -12.99
CA CYS A 53 15.96 -1.89 -14.39
C CYS A 53 17.02 -0.82 -14.62
N VAL A 54 17.61 -0.85 -15.82
CA VAL A 54 18.61 0.11 -16.27
C VAL A 54 18.22 0.63 -17.64
N THR A 55 18.28 1.94 -17.83
CA THR A 55 18.07 2.61 -19.12
C THR A 55 19.39 3.20 -19.57
N ASP A 56 19.94 2.67 -20.67
CA ASP A 56 21.20 3.12 -21.25
C ASP A 56 21.01 4.38 -22.13
N SER A 57 22.10 5.02 -22.55
CA SER A 57 22.07 6.22 -23.41
C SER A 57 21.47 6.03 -24.79
N THR A 58 21.30 4.79 -25.23
CA THR A 58 20.55 4.43 -26.45
C THR A 58 19.04 4.49 -26.24
N GLY A 59 18.56 4.71 -25.01
CA GLY A 59 17.16 4.70 -24.63
C GLY A 59 16.59 3.29 -24.40
N VAL A 60 17.39 2.25 -24.57
CA VAL A 60 16.98 0.86 -24.33
C VAL A 60 16.93 0.60 -22.82
N SER A 61 15.81 0.02 -22.35
CA SER A 61 15.63 -0.36 -20.95
C SER A 61 15.70 -1.87 -20.77
N ASN A 62 16.65 -2.34 -19.95
CA ASN A 62 16.83 -3.73 -19.60
C ASN A 62 16.38 -3.95 -18.15
N CYS A 63 15.42 -4.85 -17.93
CA CYS A 63 14.86 -5.16 -16.61
C CYS A 63 15.21 -6.58 -16.17
N LYS A 64 15.48 -6.74 -14.88
CA LYS A 64 15.75 -8.03 -14.25
C LYS A 64 15.02 -8.16 -12.93
N ASP A 65 14.25 -9.23 -12.79
CA ASP A 65 13.62 -9.59 -11.52
C ASP A 65 14.68 -9.94 -10.46
N PHE A 66 14.35 -9.69 -9.19
CA PHE A 66 15.26 -10.08 -8.11
C PHE A 66 15.40 -11.62 -8.05
N PRO A 67 16.63 -12.16 -8.16
CA PRO A 67 16.85 -13.58 -8.44
C PRO A 67 16.43 -14.51 -7.30
N SER A 68 16.44 -14.04 -6.05
CA SER A 68 15.93 -14.79 -4.89
C SER A 68 15.67 -13.85 -3.72
N MET A 69 14.82 -14.26 -2.78
CA MET A 69 14.59 -13.52 -1.53
C MET A 69 15.87 -13.41 -0.68
N LEU A 70 16.78 -14.39 -0.78
CA LEU A 70 17.99 -14.47 0.05
C LEU A 70 19.13 -13.56 -0.43
N ALA A 71 19.18 -13.24 -1.73
CA ALA A 71 20.16 -12.33 -2.32
C ALA A 71 19.70 -10.86 -2.33
N LEU A 72 18.49 -10.60 -1.82
CA LEU A 72 17.87 -9.28 -1.80
C LEU A 72 18.23 -8.54 -0.51
N ASP A 73 18.40 -7.23 -0.60
CA ASP A 73 18.66 -6.42 0.58
C ASP A 73 17.50 -6.57 1.59
N GLY A 74 17.83 -6.84 2.85
CA GLY A 74 16.87 -7.19 3.90
C GLY A 74 15.78 -6.12 4.08
N TYR A 75 16.11 -4.85 3.84
CA TYR A 75 15.12 -3.78 3.92
C TYR A 75 14.04 -3.88 2.82
N ILE A 76 14.39 -4.30 1.60
CA ILE A 76 13.42 -4.47 0.50
C ILE A 76 12.45 -5.61 0.84
N GLN A 77 12.95 -6.70 1.41
CA GLN A 77 12.10 -7.82 1.83
C GLN A 77 11.14 -7.40 2.96
N ALA A 78 11.61 -6.62 3.94
CA ALA A 78 10.76 -6.05 4.98
C ALA A 78 9.68 -5.11 4.38
N CYS A 79 10.05 -4.23 3.45
CA CYS A 79 9.11 -3.36 2.75
C CYS A 79 8.04 -4.15 1.97
N ARG A 80 8.42 -5.22 1.26
CA ARG A 80 7.45 -6.11 0.59
C ARG A 80 6.44 -6.68 1.58
N GLY A 81 6.92 -7.23 2.69
CA GLY A 81 6.07 -7.81 3.73
C GLY A 81 5.09 -6.78 4.31
N LEU A 82 5.59 -5.59 4.66
CA LEU A 82 4.80 -4.50 5.22
C LEU A 82 3.75 -3.99 4.22
N MET A 83 4.09 -3.81 2.94
CA MET A 83 3.15 -3.35 1.92
C MET A 83 2.03 -4.38 1.67
N ILE A 84 2.37 -5.66 1.59
CA ILE A 84 1.37 -6.74 1.43
C ILE A 84 0.47 -6.83 2.66
N ALA A 85 1.05 -6.73 3.87
CA ALA A 85 0.30 -6.70 5.12
C ALA A 85 -0.64 -5.48 5.17
N ALA A 86 -0.18 -4.29 4.80
CA ALA A 86 -0.99 -3.07 4.77
C ALA A 86 -2.18 -3.19 3.80
N VAL A 87 -1.98 -3.76 2.60
CA VAL A 87 -3.06 -3.94 1.62
C VAL A 87 -4.08 -4.98 2.09
N SER A 88 -3.63 -6.09 2.66
CA SER A 88 -4.52 -7.13 3.19
C SER A 88 -5.30 -6.65 4.42
N LEU A 89 -4.65 -5.99 5.37
CA LEU A 89 -5.32 -5.39 6.53
C LEU A 89 -6.32 -4.30 6.10
N GLY A 90 -5.97 -3.46 5.13
CA GLY A 90 -6.89 -2.46 4.59
C GLY A 90 -8.12 -3.09 3.94
N PHE A 91 -7.97 -4.19 3.20
CA PHE A 91 -9.09 -4.92 2.61
C PHE A 91 -10.06 -5.48 3.67
N PHE A 92 -9.54 -6.17 4.69
CA PHE A 92 -10.37 -6.67 5.79
C PHE A 92 -10.97 -5.54 6.63
N GLY A 93 -10.21 -4.46 6.86
CA GLY A 93 -10.67 -3.24 7.52
C GLY A 93 -11.85 -2.60 6.80
N SER A 94 -11.81 -2.52 5.46
CA SER A 94 -12.93 -2.03 4.64
C SER A 94 -14.19 -2.88 4.79
N ILE A 95 -14.04 -4.21 4.80
CA ILE A 95 -15.17 -5.13 5.02
C ILE A 95 -15.79 -4.91 6.40
N PHE A 96 -14.97 -4.84 7.45
CA PHE A 96 -15.47 -4.60 8.80
C PHE A 96 -16.10 -3.21 8.94
N ALA A 97 -15.53 -2.17 8.34
CA ALA A 97 -16.11 -0.84 8.33
C ALA A 97 -17.49 -0.83 7.65
N LEU A 98 -17.64 -1.51 6.50
CA LEU A 98 -18.93 -1.67 5.82
C LEU A 98 -19.99 -2.27 6.74
N PHE A 99 -19.67 -3.35 7.46
CA PHE A 99 -20.62 -3.98 8.39
C PHE A 99 -20.84 -3.18 9.68
N GLY A 100 -19.87 -2.36 10.09
CA GLY A 100 -19.92 -1.55 11.31
C GLY A 100 -20.69 -0.22 11.18
N MET A 101 -20.92 0.27 9.96
CA MET A 101 -21.64 1.53 9.73
C MET A 101 -23.13 1.43 10.09
N LYS A 102 -23.69 2.53 10.60
CA LYS A 102 -25.12 2.61 10.96
C LYS A 102 -26.06 2.45 9.76
N CYS A 103 -25.63 2.89 8.57
CA CYS A 103 -26.40 2.79 7.32
C CYS A 103 -26.50 1.35 6.80
N THR A 104 -25.61 0.44 7.22
CA THR A 104 -25.59 -0.95 6.74
C THR A 104 -26.57 -1.81 7.55
N LYS A 105 -27.60 -2.35 6.89
CA LYS A 105 -28.68 -3.12 7.51
C LYS A 105 -28.40 -4.63 7.54
N VAL A 106 -27.30 -5.04 8.18
CA VAL A 106 -26.90 -6.47 8.28
C VAL A 106 -27.35 -7.13 9.60
N GLY A 107 -28.38 -6.59 10.26
CA GLY A 107 -28.80 -7.06 11.58
C GLY A 107 -27.79 -6.71 12.69
N GLY A 108 -28.10 -7.08 13.93
CA GLY A 108 -27.28 -6.77 15.11
C GLY A 108 -27.65 -5.45 15.82
N SER A 109 -27.26 -5.35 17.10
CA SER A 109 -27.47 -4.15 17.93
C SER A 109 -26.52 -3.01 17.55
N ASP A 110 -26.96 -1.76 17.72
CA ASP A 110 -26.12 -0.57 17.49
C ASP A 110 -24.80 -0.61 18.29
N LYS A 111 -24.81 -1.22 19.49
CA LYS A 111 -23.60 -1.43 20.30
C LYS A 111 -22.60 -2.37 19.61
N ALA A 112 -23.09 -3.44 18.97
CA ALA A 112 -22.24 -4.38 18.25
C ALA A 112 -21.62 -3.73 17.01
N LYS A 113 -22.43 -2.98 16.24
CA LYS A 113 -21.95 -2.20 15.08
C LYS A 113 -20.87 -1.18 15.46
N ALA A 114 -21.08 -0.45 16.56
CA ALA A 114 -20.09 0.49 17.07
C ALA A 114 -18.76 -0.17 17.46
N LYS A 115 -18.80 -1.38 18.04
CA LYS A 115 -17.60 -2.17 18.34
C LYS A 115 -16.87 -2.61 17.07
N ILE A 116 -17.61 -3.08 16.06
CA ILE A 116 -17.04 -3.49 14.77
C ILE A 116 -16.42 -2.28 14.04
N ALA A 117 -17.10 -1.14 14.01
CA ALA A 117 -16.57 0.09 13.42
C ALA A 117 -15.29 0.57 14.14
N CYS A 118 -15.24 0.45 15.47
CA CYS A 118 -14.05 0.77 16.25
C CYS A 118 -12.87 -0.17 15.92
N LEU A 119 -13.13 -1.48 15.83
CA LEU A 119 -12.12 -2.46 15.41
C LEU A 119 -11.61 -2.17 14.00
N ALA A 120 -12.51 -1.85 13.05
CA ALA A 120 -12.13 -1.46 11.70
C ALA A 120 -11.24 -0.22 11.67
N GLY A 121 -11.54 0.79 12.48
CA GLY A 121 -10.71 1.99 12.63
C GLY A 121 -9.29 1.67 13.16
N ILE A 122 -9.18 0.78 14.15
CA ILE A 122 -7.87 0.34 14.66
C ILE A 122 -7.07 -0.38 13.56
N VAL A 123 -7.72 -1.24 12.78
CA VAL A 123 -7.09 -1.96 11.66
C VAL A 123 -6.60 -0.97 10.60
N PHE A 124 -7.39 0.05 10.27
CA PHE A 124 -6.96 1.10 9.33
C PHE A 124 -5.73 1.85 9.83
N ILE A 125 -5.72 2.28 11.10
CA ILE A 125 -4.57 2.96 11.71
C ILE A 125 -3.32 2.08 11.65
N LEU A 126 -3.43 0.80 12.01
CA LEU A 126 -2.32 -0.16 11.93
C LEU A 126 -1.83 -0.39 10.49
N SER A 127 -2.72 -0.28 9.50
CA SER A 127 -2.38 -0.37 8.08
C SER A 127 -1.82 0.94 7.47
N GLY A 128 -1.69 2.00 8.28
CA GLY A 128 -1.21 3.32 7.87
C GLY A 128 -2.27 4.15 7.13
N LYS A 129 -3.54 4.07 7.56
CA LYS A 129 -4.69 4.80 7.00
C LYS A 129 -5.50 5.52 8.05
#